data_AF-A0A7C1UB97-F1
#
_entry.id   AF-A0A7C1UB97-F1
#
_cell.length_a   1.000
_cell.length_b   1.000
_cell.length_c   1.000
_cell.angle_alpha   90.00
_cell.angle_beta   90.00
_cell.angle_gamma   90.00
#
_symmetry.space_group_name_H-M   'P 1'
#
loop_
_entity.id
_entity.type
_entity.pdbx_description
1 polymer ?
#
loop_
_entity_poly.entity_id
_entity_poly.type
_entity_poly.pdbx_seq_one_letter_code
_entity_poly.pdbx_strand_id
1 'polypeptide(L)'
;MSVSANNPGLSELDELCIQTIRFLSMEAVQQANSGHPGMPMGMAPAAYVLWTKYMKHNPANPKWHNRDRFVLSAGHGSALIYSLLHLAGYDLSLDEVKNFRQWGSKTPGHPEYTPDLGIEVTTGPLGQGISNAVGMAIAQKYLASYFNREGFPVIDYKIYVIASDGDLQEGVASEACSLAGHLGLDNLIVVYDDNYISIDGKTELSFTEDRAKRFESYGWNV
;
A
#
# COMPACT_ATOMS: atom_id res chain seq x y z
N MET A 1 -5.21 -26.47 13.31
CA MET A 1 -3.92 -26.00 12.75
C MET A 1 -3.68 -24.61 13.30
N SER A 2 -2.74 -24.44 14.23
CA SER A 2 -2.43 -23.14 14.83
C SER A 2 -1.50 -22.36 13.91
N VAL A 3 -2.02 -21.34 13.24
CA VAL A 3 -1.20 -20.32 12.57
C VAL A 3 -1.10 -19.14 13.53
N SER A 4 -0.30 -19.27 14.60
CA SER A 4 0.19 -18.11 15.34
C SER A 4 1.68 -17.99 15.05
N ALA A 5 2.01 -17.29 13.96
CA ALA A 5 3.28 -16.60 13.94
C ALA A 5 3.13 -15.50 14.99
N ASN A 6 3.68 -15.71 16.19
CA ASN A 6 3.68 -14.67 17.23
C ASN A 6 4.52 -13.51 16.70
N ASN A 7 3.88 -12.47 16.17
CA ASN A 7 4.59 -11.27 15.76
C ASN A 7 5.07 -10.57 17.04
N PRO A 8 6.39 -10.45 17.26
CA PRO A 8 6.91 -9.88 18.50
C PRO A 8 6.41 -8.43 18.66
N GLY A 9 5.83 -8.13 19.81
CA GLY A 9 5.27 -6.82 20.12
C GLY A 9 3.81 -6.59 19.70
N LEU A 10 3.12 -7.60 19.17
CA LEU A 10 1.68 -7.56 18.90
C LEU A 10 0.87 -8.28 20.00
N SER A 11 -0.31 -7.71 20.32
CA SER A 11 -1.26 -8.31 21.26
C SER A 11 -2.09 -9.43 20.61
N GLU A 12 -2.81 -10.23 21.40
CA GLU A 12 -3.77 -11.21 20.86
C GLU A 12 -4.88 -10.54 20.02
N LEU A 13 -5.28 -9.31 20.39
CA LEU A 13 -6.25 -8.53 19.62
C LEU A 13 -5.65 -8.06 18.29
N ASP A 14 -4.38 -7.64 18.28
CA ASP A 14 -3.67 -7.25 17.07
C ASP A 14 -3.60 -8.43 16.08
N GLU A 15 -3.27 -9.63 16.58
CA GLU A 15 -3.29 -10.86 15.79
C GLU A 15 -4.68 -11.17 15.25
N LEU A 16 -5.73 -11.03 16.05
CA LEU A 16 -7.11 -11.22 15.59
C LEU A 16 -7.49 -10.22 14.49
N CYS A 17 -7.08 -8.96 14.60
CA CYS A 17 -7.28 -7.96 13.55
C CYS A 17 -6.55 -8.35 12.26
N ILE A 18 -5.29 -8.79 12.35
CA ILE A 18 -4.52 -9.28 11.19
C ILE A 18 -5.23 -10.47 10.54
N GLN A 19 -5.70 -11.43 11.33
CA GLN A 19 -6.47 -12.56 10.79
C GLN A 19 -7.76 -12.08 10.13
N THR A 20 -8.47 -11.12 10.73
CA THR A 20 -9.69 -10.56 10.13
C THR A 20 -9.41 -9.95 8.76
N ILE A 21 -8.31 -9.21 8.59
CA ILE A 21 -7.88 -8.69 7.28
C ILE A 21 -7.65 -9.85 6.30
N ARG A 22 -6.90 -10.88 6.70
CA ARG A 22 -6.63 -12.06 5.86
C ARG A 22 -7.91 -12.75 5.40
N PHE A 23 -8.81 -13.03 6.34
CA PHE A 23 -10.06 -13.75 6.07
C PHE A 23 -11.00 -12.92 5.20
N LEU A 24 -11.19 -11.62 5.47
CA LEU A 24 -12.00 -10.76 4.60
C LEU A 24 -11.47 -10.74 3.16
N SER A 25 -10.14 -10.59 2.98
CA SER A 25 -9.56 -10.55 1.64
C SER A 25 -9.66 -11.90 0.93
N MET A 26 -9.40 -13.00 1.62
CA MET A 26 -9.51 -14.36 1.07
C MET A 26 -10.95 -14.71 0.69
N GLU A 27 -11.92 -14.41 1.56
CA GLU A 27 -13.33 -14.68 1.32
C GLU A 27 -13.90 -13.82 0.18
N ALA A 28 -13.51 -12.55 0.08
CA ALA A 28 -13.89 -11.70 -1.05
C ALA A 28 -13.42 -12.29 -2.39
N VAL A 29 -12.16 -12.72 -2.46
CA VAL A 29 -11.60 -13.41 -3.65
C VAL A 29 -12.34 -14.71 -3.94
N GLN A 30 -12.62 -15.51 -2.91
CA GLN A 30 -13.31 -16.79 -3.04
C GLN A 30 -14.76 -16.63 -3.53
N GLN A 31 -15.49 -15.66 -2.98
CA GLN A 31 -16.87 -15.34 -3.35
C GLN A 31 -16.96 -14.83 -4.79
N ALA A 32 -15.99 -14.01 -5.22
CA ALA A 32 -15.89 -13.53 -6.59
C ALA A 32 -15.44 -14.63 -7.58
N ASN A 33 -14.90 -15.75 -7.08
CA ASN A 33 -14.19 -16.76 -7.85
C ASN A 33 -13.11 -16.14 -8.76
N SER A 34 -12.49 -15.05 -8.29
CA SER A 34 -11.58 -14.21 -9.05
C SER A 34 -10.78 -13.31 -8.11
N GLY A 35 -9.46 -13.20 -8.33
CA GLY A 35 -8.59 -12.29 -7.58
C GLY A 35 -7.31 -12.95 -7.10
N HIS A 36 -6.57 -12.22 -6.24
CA HIS A 36 -5.23 -12.60 -5.80
C HIS A 36 -5.19 -12.68 -4.27
N PRO A 37 -5.23 -13.88 -3.67
CA PRO A 37 -5.26 -14.02 -2.22
C PRO A 37 -3.87 -13.98 -1.57
N GLY A 38 -2.81 -14.34 -2.31
CA GLY A 38 -1.45 -14.49 -1.77
C GLY A 38 -0.89 -13.22 -1.14
N MET A 39 -0.84 -12.12 -1.90
CA MET A 39 -0.33 -10.84 -1.41
C MET A 39 -1.12 -10.31 -0.19
N PRO A 40 -2.47 -10.28 -0.18
CA PRO A 40 -3.22 -9.92 1.02
C PRO A 40 -2.88 -10.76 2.25
N MET A 41 -2.65 -12.07 2.09
CA MET A 41 -2.29 -12.96 3.20
C MET A 41 -0.91 -12.64 3.78
N GLY A 42 0.07 -12.37 2.92
CA GLY A 42 1.45 -12.04 3.30
C GLY A 42 1.56 -10.66 3.95
N MET A 43 0.91 -9.66 3.35
CA MET A 43 1.06 -8.26 3.75
C MET A 43 0.07 -7.76 4.79
N ALA A 44 -0.90 -8.56 5.22
CA ALA A 44 -1.83 -8.18 6.29
C ALA A 44 -1.16 -7.68 7.59
N PRO A 45 -0.08 -8.30 8.12
CA PRO A 45 0.59 -7.79 9.32
C PRO A 45 1.21 -6.40 9.12
N ALA A 46 1.96 -6.22 8.03
CA ALA A 46 2.59 -4.95 7.71
C ALA A 46 1.56 -3.85 7.47
N ALA A 47 0.50 -4.17 6.71
CA ALA A 47 -0.58 -3.23 6.45
C ALA A 47 -1.37 -2.87 7.72
N TYR A 48 -1.66 -3.84 8.59
CA TYR A 48 -2.28 -3.60 9.89
C TYR A 48 -1.45 -2.61 10.73
N VAL A 49 -0.16 -2.89 10.90
CA VAL A 49 0.74 -2.04 11.67
C VAL A 49 0.80 -0.64 11.07
N LEU A 50 0.94 -0.54 9.75
CA LEU A 50 1.00 0.74 9.05
C LEU A 50 -0.27 1.57 9.27
N TRP A 51 -1.45 0.99 9.01
CA TRP A 51 -2.73 1.68 9.07
C TRP A 51 -3.17 2.03 10.49
N THR A 52 -2.84 1.20 11.49
CA THR A 52 -3.32 1.39 12.86
C THR A 52 -2.34 2.12 13.77
N LYS A 53 -1.04 2.07 13.48
CA LYS A 53 0.00 2.62 14.38
C LYS A 53 0.77 3.80 13.79
N TYR A 54 0.88 3.92 12.47
CA TYR A 54 1.76 4.91 11.83
C TYR A 54 1.04 5.96 10.98
N MET A 55 -0.05 5.59 10.30
CA MET A 55 -0.75 6.50 9.40
C MET A 55 -1.67 7.47 10.14
N LYS A 56 -1.53 8.76 9.83
CA LYS A 56 -2.51 9.79 10.16
C LYS A 56 -3.59 9.83 9.08
N HIS A 57 -4.78 9.33 9.36
CA HIS A 57 -5.88 9.39 8.41
C HIS A 57 -7.24 9.58 9.11
N ASN A 58 -8.25 10.01 8.36
CA ASN A 58 -9.58 10.22 8.87
C ASN A 58 -10.63 9.63 7.90
N PRO A 59 -11.18 8.44 8.20
CA PRO A 59 -12.21 7.80 7.39
C PRO A 59 -13.48 8.63 7.20
N ALA A 60 -13.82 9.51 8.17
CA ALA A 60 -14.95 10.43 8.07
C ALA A 60 -14.62 11.69 7.24
N ASN A 61 -13.34 11.93 6.93
CA ASN A 61 -12.92 12.95 5.97
C ASN A 61 -11.75 12.43 5.10
N PRO A 62 -12.03 11.52 4.15
CA PRO A 62 -11.02 10.93 3.28
C PRO A 62 -10.26 11.97 2.45
N LYS A 63 -10.82 13.18 2.28
CA LYS A 63 -10.22 14.28 1.52
C LYS A 63 -9.41 15.25 2.38
N TRP A 64 -9.24 15.00 3.69
CA TRP A 64 -8.40 15.83 4.56
C TRP A 64 -7.02 16.03 3.95
N HIS A 65 -6.67 17.28 3.63
CA HIS A 65 -5.49 17.57 2.83
C HIS A 65 -4.18 17.09 3.47
N ASN A 66 -4.08 17.15 4.80
CA ASN A 66 -2.87 16.81 5.55
C ASN A 66 -2.87 15.39 6.17
N ARG A 67 -3.73 14.48 5.67
CA ARG A 67 -3.63 13.04 6.01
C ARG A 67 -2.41 12.40 5.34
N ASP A 68 -1.88 11.34 5.91
CA ASP A 68 -0.92 10.48 5.22
C ASP A 68 -1.59 9.79 4.02
N ARG A 69 -0.83 9.60 2.94
CA ARG A 69 -1.29 8.96 1.72
C ARG A 69 -0.81 7.51 1.69
N PHE A 70 -1.69 6.60 1.27
CA PHE A 70 -1.33 5.20 1.07
C PHE A 70 -1.54 4.80 -0.37
N VAL A 71 -0.52 4.20 -0.97
CA VAL A 71 -0.56 3.67 -2.33
C VAL A 71 -0.24 2.19 -2.32
N LEU A 72 -1.20 1.38 -2.76
CA LEU A 72 -0.97 -0.04 -3.02
C LEU A 72 -0.42 -0.18 -4.46
N SER A 73 0.90 -0.10 -4.64
CA SER A 73 1.53 -0.23 -5.97
C SER A 73 1.29 -1.61 -6.56
N ALA A 74 1.40 -2.63 -5.69
CA ALA A 74 1.00 -4.00 -5.97
C ALA A 74 -0.54 -4.12 -6.03
N GLY A 75 -1.17 -3.42 -6.99
CA GLY A 75 -2.61 -3.23 -7.09
C GLY A 75 -3.40 -4.54 -7.24
N HIS A 76 -2.76 -5.62 -7.65
CA HIS A 76 -3.37 -6.95 -7.69
C HIS A 76 -3.83 -7.42 -6.29
N GLY A 77 -3.21 -6.92 -5.21
CA GLY A 77 -3.61 -7.10 -3.83
C GLY A 77 -4.85 -6.29 -3.41
N SER A 78 -5.72 -5.90 -4.34
CA SER A 78 -6.86 -5.01 -4.10
C SER A 78 -7.78 -5.46 -2.96
N ALA A 79 -7.94 -6.77 -2.76
CA ALA A 79 -8.72 -7.31 -1.64
C ALA A 79 -8.16 -6.90 -0.28
N LEU A 80 -6.86 -6.63 -0.15
CA LEU A 80 -6.23 -6.10 1.07
C LEU A 80 -6.70 -4.68 1.35
N ILE A 81 -6.59 -3.77 0.37
CA ILE A 81 -6.96 -2.36 0.58
C ILE A 81 -8.45 -2.20 0.86
N TYR A 82 -9.33 -3.00 0.23
CA TYR A 82 -10.75 -2.96 0.54
C TYR A 82 -11.06 -3.47 1.95
N SER A 83 -10.41 -4.53 2.41
CA SER A 83 -10.52 -4.98 3.81
C SER A 83 -10.08 -3.88 4.79
N LEU A 84 -8.95 -3.21 4.51
CA LEU A 84 -8.43 -2.12 5.35
C LEU A 84 -9.39 -0.92 5.38
N LEU A 85 -9.90 -0.49 4.23
CA LEU A 85 -10.86 0.62 4.13
C LEU A 85 -12.15 0.33 4.90
N HIS A 86 -12.70 -0.87 4.74
CA HIS A 86 -13.87 -1.31 5.48
C HIS A 86 -13.62 -1.28 6.99
N LEU A 87 -12.55 -1.94 7.45
CA LEU A 87 -12.23 -2.05 8.88
C LEU A 87 -11.85 -0.71 9.51
N ALA A 88 -11.22 0.19 8.75
CA ALA A 88 -10.91 1.54 9.19
C ALA A 88 -12.16 2.44 9.27
N GLY A 89 -13.28 2.05 8.67
CA GLY A 89 -14.53 2.82 8.73
C GLY A 89 -14.69 3.87 7.63
N TYR A 90 -14.05 3.68 6.47
CA TYR A 90 -14.36 4.46 5.26
C TYR A 90 -15.77 4.10 4.76
N ASP A 91 -16.29 4.85 3.77
CA ASP A 91 -17.60 4.59 3.13
C ASP A 91 -17.60 3.32 2.23
N LEU A 92 -17.12 2.22 2.79
CA LEU A 92 -17.04 0.90 2.16
C LEU A 92 -17.62 -0.13 3.12
N SER A 93 -18.86 -0.56 2.85
CA SER A 93 -19.56 -1.53 3.67
C SER A 93 -19.00 -2.95 3.48
N LEU A 94 -19.33 -3.85 4.41
CA LEU A 94 -19.00 -5.27 4.27
C LEU A 94 -19.67 -5.88 3.02
N ASP A 95 -20.87 -5.40 2.65
CA ASP A 95 -21.56 -5.89 1.46
C ASP A 95 -20.84 -5.49 0.18
N GLU A 96 -20.22 -4.31 0.14
CA GLU A 96 -19.33 -3.94 -0.97
C GLU A 96 -18.10 -4.84 -1.02
N VAL A 97 -17.46 -5.16 0.12
CA VAL A 97 -16.34 -6.12 0.15
C VAL A 97 -16.78 -7.51 -0.38
N LYS A 98 -17.99 -7.97 -0.08
CA LYS A 98 -18.56 -9.21 -0.63
C LYS A 98 -18.87 -9.12 -2.13
N ASN A 99 -19.15 -7.92 -2.65
CA ASN A 99 -19.37 -7.64 -4.06
C ASN A 99 -18.05 -7.45 -4.85
N PHE A 100 -16.92 -7.88 -4.31
CA PHE A 100 -15.62 -7.81 -4.98
C PHE A 100 -15.67 -8.32 -6.43
N ARG A 101 -15.12 -7.53 -7.35
CA ARG A 101 -15.06 -7.81 -8.81
C ARG A 101 -16.42 -7.98 -9.49
N GLN A 102 -17.52 -7.65 -8.83
CA GLN A 102 -18.84 -7.67 -9.45
C GLN A 102 -19.14 -6.36 -10.17
N TRP A 103 -19.98 -6.44 -11.21
CA TRP A 103 -20.37 -5.29 -12.01
C TRP A 103 -21.03 -4.21 -11.15
N GLY A 104 -20.55 -2.97 -11.26
CA GLY A 104 -21.08 -1.81 -10.52
C GLY A 104 -20.66 -1.73 -9.05
N SER A 105 -19.86 -2.68 -8.54
CA SER A 105 -19.32 -2.60 -7.17
C SER A 105 -18.30 -1.46 -7.01
N LYS A 106 -18.17 -0.94 -5.78
CA LYS A 106 -17.09 -0.03 -5.35
C LYS A 106 -15.75 -0.76 -5.13
N THR A 107 -15.70 -2.06 -5.40
CA THR A 107 -14.54 -2.95 -5.16
C THR A 107 -14.10 -3.65 -6.45
N PRO A 108 -13.64 -2.91 -7.47
CA PRO A 108 -13.15 -3.48 -8.72
C PRO A 108 -11.89 -4.32 -8.53
N GLY A 109 -11.53 -5.10 -9.54
CA GLY A 109 -10.45 -6.09 -9.44
C GLY A 109 -9.05 -5.55 -9.23
N HIS A 110 -8.84 -4.27 -9.48
CA HIS A 110 -7.68 -3.48 -9.09
C HIS A 110 -8.19 -2.13 -8.55
N PRO A 111 -7.46 -1.43 -7.66
CA PRO A 111 -7.92 -0.16 -7.11
C PRO A 111 -8.10 0.89 -8.22
N GLU A 112 -9.24 1.56 -8.22
CA GLU A 112 -9.55 2.68 -9.11
C GLU A 112 -9.63 3.98 -8.29
N TYR A 113 -9.00 5.05 -8.78
CA TYR A 113 -8.95 6.35 -8.11
C TYR A 113 -10.34 6.80 -7.65
N THR A 114 -10.53 6.76 -6.33
CA THR A 114 -11.80 7.06 -5.67
C THR A 114 -11.47 7.73 -4.34
N PRO A 115 -11.15 9.04 -4.35
CA PRO A 115 -10.64 9.74 -3.18
C PRO A 115 -11.67 9.82 -2.04
N ASP A 116 -12.97 9.77 -2.35
CA ASP A 116 -14.04 9.67 -1.35
C ASP A 116 -14.02 8.34 -0.58
N LEU A 117 -13.40 7.30 -1.13
CA LEU A 117 -13.18 6.01 -0.47
C LEU A 117 -11.75 5.88 0.08
N GLY A 118 -10.90 6.88 -0.07
CA GLY A 118 -9.49 6.80 0.34
C GLY A 118 -8.57 6.08 -0.66
N ILE A 119 -9.00 5.84 -1.90
CA ILE A 119 -8.13 5.31 -2.96
C ILE A 119 -7.44 6.48 -3.67
N GLU A 120 -6.15 6.65 -3.39
CA GLU A 120 -5.35 7.81 -3.83
C GLU A 120 -5.01 7.81 -5.32
N VAL A 121 -4.88 6.63 -5.93
CA VAL A 121 -4.52 6.43 -7.35
C VAL A 121 -5.09 5.12 -7.87
N THR A 122 -5.32 5.06 -9.18
CA THR A 122 -5.59 3.79 -9.88
C THR A 122 -4.27 3.02 -10.03
N THR A 123 -4.21 1.81 -9.47
CA THR A 123 -3.06 0.90 -9.62
C THR A 123 -3.50 -0.42 -10.24
N GLY A 124 -2.56 -1.27 -10.62
CA GLY A 124 -2.82 -2.48 -11.39
C GLY A 124 -1.71 -2.73 -12.41
N PRO A 125 -1.41 -1.76 -13.29
CA PRO A 125 -0.16 -1.72 -14.02
C PRO A 125 1.00 -1.54 -13.03
N LEU A 126 1.87 -2.55 -12.95
CA LEU A 126 3.00 -2.58 -12.01
C LEU A 126 3.96 -1.40 -12.24
N GLY A 127 4.65 -0.98 -11.18
CA GLY A 127 5.62 0.11 -11.19
C GLY A 127 5.01 1.52 -11.21
N GLN A 128 3.77 1.68 -11.66
CA GLN A 128 3.11 2.99 -11.72
C GLN A 128 2.77 3.53 -10.33
N GLY A 129 2.25 2.71 -9.42
CA GLY A 129 1.83 3.16 -8.09
C GLY A 129 2.96 3.77 -7.27
N ILE A 130 4.10 3.08 -7.18
CA ILE A 130 5.31 3.61 -6.53
C ILE A 130 5.81 4.89 -7.22
N SER A 131 5.69 4.97 -8.54
CA SER A 131 6.07 6.18 -9.30
C SER A 131 5.11 7.35 -9.05
N ASN A 132 3.80 7.09 -8.91
CA ASN A 132 2.83 8.10 -8.49
C ASN A 132 3.13 8.60 -7.07
N ALA A 133 3.50 7.70 -6.17
CA ALA A 133 3.86 8.04 -4.80
C ALA A 133 5.09 8.96 -4.72
N VAL A 134 6.07 8.79 -5.60
CA VAL A 134 7.18 9.75 -5.77
C VAL A 134 6.65 11.14 -6.13
N GLY A 135 5.74 11.24 -7.10
CA GLY A 135 5.08 12.51 -7.45
C GLY A 135 4.32 13.14 -6.27
N MET A 136 3.61 12.34 -5.48
CA MET A 136 2.93 12.81 -4.27
C MET A 136 3.91 13.34 -3.22
N ALA A 137 5.05 12.68 -3.05
CA ALA A 137 6.09 13.08 -2.10
C ALA A 137 6.77 14.39 -2.52
N ILE A 138 7.05 14.56 -3.81
CA ILE A 138 7.54 15.83 -4.38
C ILE A 138 6.53 16.95 -4.12
N ALA A 139 5.25 16.71 -4.41
CA ALA A 139 4.19 17.69 -4.22
C ALA A 139 4.06 18.10 -2.75
N GLN A 140 4.12 17.15 -1.82
CA GLN A 140 4.10 17.43 -0.38
C GLN A 140 5.27 18.33 0.02
N LYS A 141 6.51 18.01 -0.39
CA LYS A 141 7.71 18.78 -0.03
C LYS A 141 7.63 20.20 -0.58
N TYR A 142 7.17 20.35 -1.81
CA TYR A 142 6.92 21.65 -2.42
C TYR A 142 5.89 22.46 -1.62
N LEU A 143 4.71 21.88 -1.33
CA LEU A 143 3.65 22.55 -0.58
C LEU A 143 4.09 22.93 0.83
N ALA A 144 4.81 22.05 1.52
CA ALA A 144 5.40 22.33 2.83
C ALA A 144 6.37 23.51 2.76
N SER A 145 7.26 23.56 1.75
CA SER A 145 8.19 24.68 1.57
C SER A 145 7.48 26.01 1.31
N TYR A 146 6.33 25.96 0.64
CA TYR A 146 5.58 27.14 0.24
C TYR A 146 4.68 27.68 1.36
N PHE A 147 3.98 26.80 2.08
CA PHE A 147 2.93 27.16 3.04
C PHE A 147 3.37 27.11 4.50
N ASN A 148 4.32 26.26 4.89
CA ASN A 148 4.70 26.16 6.30
C ASN A 148 5.40 27.43 6.77
N ARG A 149 5.15 27.80 8.03
CA ARG A 149 5.82 28.91 8.73
C ARG A 149 6.30 28.40 10.08
N GLU A 150 7.20 29.14 10.73
CA GLU A 150 7.65 28.82 12.08
C GLU A 150 6.46 28.70 13.03
N GLY A 151 6.33 27.58 13.73
CA GLY A 151 5.19 27.26 14.59
C GLY A 151 3.91 26.80 13.88
N PHE A 152 3.88 26.77 12.54
CA PHE A 152 2.71 26.40 11.74
C PHE A 152 3.05 25.39 10.62
N PRO A 153 3.27 24.10 10.96
CA PRO A 153 3.51 23.04 9.98
C PRO A 153 2.19 22.56 9.37
N VAL A 154 1.58 23.38 8.51
CA VAL A 154 0.26 23.11 7.91
C VAL A 154 0.28 21.93 6.92
N ILE A 155 1.45 21.60 6.36
CA ILE A 155 1.70 20.43 5.51
C ILE A 155 2.83 19.61 6.13
N ASP A 156 2.53 18.40 6.61
CA ASP A 156 3.48 17.50 7.28
C ASP A 156 3.19 16.01 7.06
N TYR A 157 2.35 15.68 6.07
CA TYR A 157 1.94 14.30 5.80
C TYR A 157 3.04 13.46 5.11
N LYS A 158 2.96 12.15 5.27
CA LYS A 158 3.83 11.16 4.64
C LYS A 158 3.12 10.38 3.55
N ILE A 159 3.89 9.73 2.69
CA ILE A 159 3.42 8.87 1.62
C ILE A 159 3.96 7.46 1.91
N TYR A 160 3.06 6.51 2.05
CA TYR A 160 3.37 5.11 2.27
C TYR A 160 2.99 4.28 1.06
N VAL A 161 3.85 3.36 0.68
CA VAL A 161 3.66 2.47 -0.46
C VAL A 161 3.80 1.03 -0.01
N ILE A 162 2.94 0.14 -0.50
CA ILE A 162 3.26 -1.29 -0.56
C ILE A 162 3.57 -1.65 -2.01
N ALA A 163 4.78 -2.16 -2.24
CA ALA A 163 5.29 -2.57 -3.55
C ALA A 163 5.67 -4.05 -3.56
N SER A 164 5.62 -4.69 -4.73
CA SER A 164 6.02 -6.09 -4.93
C SER A 164 7.26 -6.23 -5.81
N ASP A 165 7.73 -7.47 -5.99
CA ASP A 165 8.77 -7.81 -6.98
C ASP A 165 8.45 -7.25 -8.37
N GLY A 166 7.20 -7.42 -8.80
CA GLY A 166 6.73 -6.93 -10.10
C GLY A 166 6.84 -5.41 -10.24
N ASP A 167 6.61 -4.65 -9.15
CA ASP A 167 6.86 -3.20 -9.18
C ASP A 167 8.35 -2.89 -9.34
N LEU A 168 9.23 -3.64 -8.66
CA LEU A 168 10.67 -3.39 -8.67
C LEU A 168 11.38 -3.86 -9.94
N GLN A 169 10.76 -4.75 -10.71
CA GLN A 169 11.20 -5.18 -12.04
C GLN A 169 10.89 -4.13 -13.12
N GLU A 170 9.86 -3.32 -12.93
CA GLU A 170 9.43 -2.34 -13.93
C GLU A 170 10.41 -1.15 -14.01
N GLY A 171 10.84 -0.80 -15.23
CA GLY A 171 11.83 0.24 -15.46
C GLY A 171 11.40 1.62 -14.92
N VAL A 172 10.10 1.92 -15.01
CA VAL A 172 9.52 3.18 -14.52
C VAL A 172 9.73 3.36 -13.01
N ALA A 173 9.67 2.27 -12.23
CA ALA A 173 9.92 2.33 -10.79
C ALA A 173 11.40 2.65 -10.51
N SER A 174 12.32 2.14 -11.32
CA SER A 174 13.75 2.46 -11.20
C SER A 174 14.03 3.93 -11.52
N GLU A 175 13.41 4.48 -12.57
CA GLU A 175 13.48 5.91 -12.90
C GLU A 175 12.99 6.78 -11.73
N ALA A 176 11.79 6.46 -11.23
CA ALA A 176 11.15 7.20 -10.15
C ALA A 176 11.93 7.11 -8.83
N CYS A 177 12.43 5.92 -8.47
CA CYS A 177 13.18 5.72 -7.22
C CYS A 177 14.58 6.36 -7.28
N SER A 178 15.24 6.34 -8.44
CA SER A 178 16.49 7.09 -8.65
C SER A 178 16.27 8.59 -8.42
N LEU A 179 15.20 9.16 -9.02
CA LEU A 179 14.83 10.55 -8.83
C LEU A 179 14.48 10.87 -7.36
N ALA A 180 13.71 10.00 -6.69
CA ALA A 180 13.32 10.19 -5.31
C ALA A 180 14.51 10.25 -4.35
N GLY A 181 15.50 9.38 -4.57
CA GLY A 181 16.75 9.37 -3.82
C GLY A 181 17.59 10.62 -4.08
N HIS A 182 17.72 11.05 -5.35
CA HIS A 182 18.38 12.31 -5.70
C HIS A 182 17.76 13.53 -5.00
N LEU A 183 16.43 13.57 -4.89
CA LEU A 183 15.68 14.67 -4.27
C LEU A 183 15.62 14.58 -2.73
N GLY A 184 16.13 13.52 -2.11
CA GLY A 184 16.10 13.35 -0.65
C GLY A 184 14.69 13.31 -0.07
N LEU A 185 13.75 12.59 -0.71
CA LEU A 185 12.35 12.54 -0.31
C LEU A 185 12.12 11.67 0.95
N ASP A 186 12.54 12.17 2.12
CA ASP A 186 12.40 11.50 3.43
C ASP A 186 10.94 11.26 3.90
N ASN A 187 9.97 11.80 3.17
CA ASN A 187 8.54 11.68 3.44
C ASN A 187 7.88 10.53 2.66
N LEU A 188 8.66 9.81 1.84
CA LEU A 188 8.24 8.63 1.11
C LEU A 188 8.79 7.36 1.78
N ILE A 189 7.91 6.43 2.12
CA ILE A 189 8.26 5.17 2.76
C ILE A 189 7.68 4.03 1.92
N VAL A 190 8.54 3.12 1.49
CA VAL A 190 8.14 1.95 0.69
C VAL A 190 8.31 0.69 1.53
N VAL A 191 7.21 -0.04 1.72
CA VAL A 191 7.21 -1.37 2.30
C VAL A 191 7.18 -2.38 1.16
N TYR A 192 8.28 -3.08 0.98
CA TYR A 192 8.44 -4.07 -0.09
C TYR A 192 8.03 -5.46 0.40
N ASP A 193 7.09 -6.08 -0.30
CA ASP A 193 6.68 -7.48 -0.11
C ASP A 193 7.72 -8.42 -0.73
N ASP A 194 8.83 -8.63 -0.02
CA ASP A 194 9.93 -9.52 -0.42
C ASP A 194 9.58 -11.00 -0.15
N ASN A 195 8.67 -11.56 -0.95
CA ASN A 195 8.16 -12.93 -0.76
C ASN A 195 8.79 -13.97 -1.69
N TYR A 196 9.71 -13.56 -2.56
CA TYR A 196 10.45 -14.41 -3.51
C TYR A 196 9.59 -15.11 -4.57
N ILE A 197 8.36 -14.65 -4.81
CA ILE A 197 7.41 -15.24 -5.76
C ILE A 197 6.83 -14.17 -6.70
N SER A 198 6.87 -14.47 -8.00
CA SER A 198 6.10 -13.78 -9.04
C SER A 198 5.07 -14.73 -9.66
N ILE A 199 4.34 -14.27 -10.69
CA ILE A 199 3.33 -15.09 -11.37
C ILE A 199 3.92 -16.38 -11.96
N ASP A 200 5.13 -16.31 -12.53
CA ASP A 200 5.79 -17.45 -13.20
C ASP A 200 6.52 -18.38 -12.22
N GLY A 201 6.51 -18.08 -10.92
CA GLY A 201 7.12 -18.90 -9.86
C GLY A 201 8.14 -18.13 -9.04
N LYS A 202 9.24 -18.79 -8.68
CA LYS A 202 10.29 -18.17 -7.85
C LYS A 202 10.96 -17.01 -8.59
N THR A 203 11.21 -15.91 -7.88
CA THR A 203 11.94 -14.75 -8.43
C THR A 203 13.34 -15.11 -8.91
N GLU A 204 13.96 -16.17 -8.37
CA GLU A 204 15.26 -16.68 -8.85
C GLU A 204 15.30 -16.99 -10.36
N LEU A 205 14.15 -17.20 -11.00
CA LEU A 205 14.05 -17.44 -12.44
C LEU A 205 14.31 -16.18 -13.28
N SER A 206 14.07 -14.97 -12.76
CA SER A 206 14.10 -13.73 -13.56
C SER A 206 14.44 -12.44 -12.80
N PHE A 207 14.62 -12.48 -11.48
CA PHE A 207 14.86 -11.33 -10.61
C PHE A 207 15.80 -11.70 -9.44
N THR A 208 17.10 -11.74 -9.73
CA THR A 208 18.16 -12.19 -8.81
C THR A 208 19.10 -11.08 -8.35
N GLU A 209 18.76 -9.82 -8.64
CA GLU A 209 19.54 -8.67 -8.23
C GLU A 209 19.53 -8.43 -6.72
N ASP A 210 20.47 -7.62 -6.26
CA ASP A 210 20.51 -7.10 -4.91
C ASP A 210 19.68 -5.80 -4.84
N ARG A 211 18.40 -5.94 -4.48
CA ARG A 211 17.42 -4.85 -4.42
C ARG A 211 17.87 -3.79 -3.41
N ALA A 212 18.36 -4.21 -2.24
CA ALA A 212 18.84 -3.33 -1.19
C ALA A 212 20.01 -2.47 -1.71
N LYS A 213 21.04 -3.08 -2.30
CA LYS A 213 22.16 -2.32 -2.88
C LYS A 213 21.73 -1.38 -4.01
N ARG A 214 20.75 -1.76 -4.83
CA ARG A 214 20.21 -0.85 -5.86
C ARG A 214 19.57 0.38 -5.22
N PHE A 215 18.74 0.20 -4.19
CA PHE A 215 18.11 1.31 -3.47
C PHE A 215 19.13 2.17 -2.70
N GLU A 216 20.12 1.56 -2.03
CA GLU A 216 21.24 2.28 -1.42
C GLU A 216 22.01 3.11 -2.47
N SER A 217 22.21 2.58 -3.68
CA SER A 217 22.88 3.31 -4.77
C SER A 217 22.08 4.50 -5.30
N TYR A 218 20.75 4.47 -5.16
CA TYR A 218 19.89 5.62 -5.43
C TYR A 218 19.92 6.66 -4.30
N GLY A 219 20.46 6.32 -3.12
CA GLY A 219 20.48 7.18 -1.93
C GLY A 219 19.30 6.95 -0.97
N TRP A 220 18.62 5.81 -1.06
CA TRP A 220 17.58 5.44 -0.10
C TRP A 220 18.17 4.86 1.18
N ASN A 221 17.44 5.01 2.28
CA ASN A 221 17.69 4.26 3.51
C ASN A 221 16.99 2.90 3.41
N VAL A 222 17.73 1.82 3.66
CA VAL A 222 17.27 0.43 3.57
C VAL A 222 17.44 -0.27 4.92
#